data_AF-A0A0D0DQV6-F1
#
_entry.id   AF-A0A0D0DQV6-F1
#
_cell.length_a   1.000
_cell.length_b   1.000
_cell.length_c   1.000
_cell.angle_alpha   90.00
_cell.angle_beta   90.00
_cell.angle_gamma   90.00
#
_symmetry.space_group_name_H-M   'P 1'
#
loop_
_entity.id
_entity.type
_entity.pdbx_description
1 polymer ?
#
loop_
_entity_poly.entity_id
_entity_poly.type
_entity_poly.pdbx_seq_one_letter_code
_entity_poly.pdbx_strand_id
1 'polypeptide(L)'
;MISHQNTNVVELYSQIKKSDDQLTYYCSGIGTLAKPSWKSWSYLKRRLASYADQAIAWNLDHVLLAAYKWLANSYKDGDQIFLFGFSRGAYQVRILAAMIHEVGLILPGNDEQIPFAFETYCALGGDGNRELADMFKKTFSRKDVRVHFVGVWDTVSSVGFLRNKPFPSTTTGKEHICFFRHALALDERRVKFLPEYVYGGQTESAYGKVKEVWFAGSHSDVGGGNTPNVDLRSGNISLLWMRKEADMAGLELEEPEITWLMKDLNNTSVESLTGLWWLAEVFPLKRLKYHCPAPQGSMDGLSAVKPRQT
;
A
#
# COMPACT_ATOMS: atom_id res chain seq x y z
N MET A 1 -16.22 4.07 1.34
CA MET A 1 -17.67 4.04 1.04
C MET A 1 -18.17 2.77 1.69
N ILE A 2 -19.12 2.86 2.62
CA ILE A 2 -19.76 1.67 3.19
C ILE A 2 -20.54 1.01 2.06
N SER A 3 -20.34 -0.29 1.86
CA SER A 3 -21.04 -1.06 0.84
C SER A 3 -21.51 -2.40 1.42
N HIS A 4 -22.29 -3.15 0.66
CA HIS A 4 -22.67 -4.51 1.07
C HIS A 4 -21.45 -5.45 1.23
N GLN A 5 -20.31 -5.14 0.61
CA GLN A 5 -19.08 -5.92 0.64
C GLN A 5 -17.93 -5.03 1.11
N ASN A 6 -17.86 -4.79 2.42
CA ASN A 6 -16.83 -3.92 3.00
C ASN A 6 -15.45 -4.59 2.98
N THR A 7 -14.41 -3.77 2.81
CA THR A 7 -13.02 -4.21 2.89
C THR A 7 -12.56 -4.30 4.33
N ASN A 8 -11.47 -5.04 4.57
CA ASN A 8 -10.84 -5.16 5.88
C ASN A 8 -10.38 -3.80 6.44
N VAL A 9 -10.11 -2.81 5.59
CA VAL A 9 -9.79 -1.43 6.02
C VAL A 9 -11.00 -0.74 6.66
N VAL A 10 -12.19 -0.89 6.07
CA VAL A 10 -13.44 -0.29 6.62
C VAL A 10 -13.79 -0.96 7.94
N GLU A 11 -13.65 -2.28 8.00
CA GLU A 11 -13.92 -3.04 9.21
C GLU A 11 -12.90 -2.74 10.33
N LEU A 12 -11.61 -2.64 10.01
CA LEU A 12 -10.63 -2.18 11.00
C LEU A 12 -10.99 -0.78 11.50
N TYR A 13 -11.34 0.15 10.60
CA TYR A 13 -11.70 1.51 10.95
C TYR A 13 -12.94 1.60 11.87
N SER A 14 -13.92 0.72 11.68
CA SER A 14 -15.07 0.67 12.59
C SER A 14 -14.68 0.23 13.99
N GLN A 15 -13.65 -0.63 14.10
CA GLN A 15 -13.15 -1.17 15.38
C GLN A 15 -12.12 -0.25 16.08
N ILE A 16 -11.65 0.83 15.44
CA ILE A 16 -10.76 1.81 16.08
C ILE A 16 -11.55 2.66 17.08
N LYS A 17 -11.05 2.72 18.32
CA LYS A 17 -11.63 3.57 19.37
C LYS A 17 -11.47 5.04 18.99
N LYS A 18 -12.56 5.80 18.96
CA LYS A 18 -12.56 7.22 18.56
C LYS A 18 -12.60 8.07 19.83
N SER A 19 -11.54 8.83 20.07
CA SER A 19 -11.41 9.68 21.25
C SER A 19 -10.58 10.93 20.94
N ASP A 20 -10.54 11.88 21.88
CA ASP A 20 -9.74 13.10 21.73
C ASP A 20 -8.22 12.81 21.68
N ASP A 21 -7.80 11.66 22.21
CA ASP A 21 -6.41 11.19 22.22
C ASP A 21 -6.07 10.28 21.03
N GLN A 22 -7.08 9.81 20.27
CA GLN A 22 -6.89 8.97 19.08
C GLN A 22 -7.75 9.46 17.93
N LEU A 23 -7.18 10.38 17.15
CA LEU A 23 -7.83 10.97 15.98
C LEU A 23 -7.83 10.01 14.79
N THR A 24 -8.95 9.96 14.08
CA THR A 24 -9.13 9.02 12.96
C THR A 24 -9.54 9.74 11.69
N TYR A 25 -8.97 9.34 10.55
CA TYR A 25 -9.36 9.82 9.23
C TYR A 25 -9.50 8.65 8.27
N TYR A 26 -10.60 8.64 7.52
CA TYR A 26 -10.85 7.64 6.48
C TYR A 26 -11.16 8.34 5.17
N CYS A 27 -10.40 8.00 4.13
CA CYS A 27 -10.66 8.45 2.77
C CYS A 27 -11.12 7.26 1.93
N SER A 28 -12.32 7.37 1.34
CA SER A 28 -12.82 6.34 0.42
C SER A 28 -12.06 6.41 -0.90
N GLY A 29 -11.42 5.31 -1.31
CA GLY A 29 -11.04 5.16 -2.72
C GLY A 29 -12.28 5.21 -3.62
N ILE A 30 -12.19 5.93 -4.74
CA ILE A 30 -13.23 5.91 -5.76
C ILE A 30 -13.04 4.64 -6.60
N GLY A 31 -14.09 3.82 -6.70
CA GLY A 31 -14.13 2.66 -7.59
C GLY A 31 -13.87 3.09 -9.02
N THR A 32 -12.97 2.40 -9.71
CA THR A 32 -12.58 2.65 -11.12
C THR A 32 -13.82 2.50 -12.03
N LEU A 33 -14.58 3.58 -12.22
CA LEU A 33 -15.71 3.62 -13.13
C LEU A 33 -15.23 4.04 -14.51
N ALA A 34 -14.86 3.05 -15.32
CA ALA A 34 -14.97 3.14 -16.76
C ALA A 34 -15.88 2.00 -17.23
N LYS A 35 -17.18 2.28 -17.37
CA LYS A 35 -18.11 1.38 -18.09
C LYS A 35 -17.74 1.45 -19.58
N PRO A 36 -17.32 0.35 -20.23
CA PRO A 36 -16.88 0.40 -21.61
C PRO A 36 -18.08 0.64 -22.54
N SER A 37 -17.97 1.65 -23.40
CA SER A 37 -18.82 1.84 -24.58
C SER A 37 -18.09 1.25 -25.79
N TRP A 38 -18.73 0.31 -26.50
CA TRP A 38 -18.13 -0.38 -27.63
C TRP A 38 -18.46 0.36 -28.93
N LYS A 39 -17.47 1.06 -29.50
CA LYS A 39 -17.33 1.34 -30.95
C LYS A 39 -15.98 2.04 -31.20
N SER A 40 -15.12 1.39 -32.00
CA SER A 40 -13.76 1.79 -32.42
C SER A 40 -12.62 1.52 -31.41
N TRP A 41 -11.88 0.41 -31.61
CA TRP A 41 -11.04 -0.24 -30.60
C TRP A 41 -9.62 0.34 -30.42
N SER A 42 -9.05 1.04 -31.41
CA SER A 42 -7.64 1.49 -31.36
C SER A 42 -7.48 2.95 -30.91
N TYR A 43 -8.35 3.86 -31.37
CA TYR A 43 -8.33 5.28 -30.98
C TYR A 43 -8.99 5.50 -29.60
N LEU A 44 -10.08 4.77 -29.31
CA LEU A 44 -10.76 4.82 -28.02
C LEU A 44 -9.90 4.23 -26.91
N LYS A 45 -9.10 3.17 -27.17
CA LYS A 45 -8.16 2.64 -26.18
C LYS A 45 -7.12 3.67 -25.75
N ARG A 46 -6.52 4.40 -26.68
CA ARG A 46 -5.50 5.40 -26.33
C ARG A 46 -6.08 6.59 -25.59
N ARG A 47 -7.27 7.08 -25.98
CA ARG A 47 -7.97 8.17 -25.27
C ARG A 47 -8.54 7.72 -23.93
N LEU A 48 -9.20 6.57 -23.85
CA LEU A 48 -9.72 6.04 -22.58
C LEU A 48 -8.59 5.64 -21.64
N ALA A 49 -7.48 5.09 -22.14
CA ALA A 49 -6.28 4.88 -21.34
C ALA A 49 -5.77 6.22 -20.83
N SER A 50 -5.52 7.23 -21.68
CA SER A 50 -5.03 8.52 -21.20
C SER A 50 -5.98 9.24 -20.23
N TYR A 51 -7.30 9.16 -20.43
CA TYR A 51 -8.27 9.74 -19.51
C TYR A 51 -8.40 8.94 -18.22
N ALA A 52 -8.36 7.61 -18.29
CA ALA A 52 -8.32 6.75 -17.10
C ALA A 52 -7.02 6.99 -16.32
N ASP A 53 -5.90 7.11 -17.02
CA ASP A 53 -4.59 7.35 -16.44
C ASP A 53 -4.56 8.72 -15.75
N GLN A 54 -5.07 9.77 -16.40
CA GLN A 54 -5.22 11.09 -15.79
C GLN A 54 -6.19 11.10 -14.61
N ALA A 55 -7.33 10.40 -14.72
CA ALA A 55 -8.29 10.32 -13.64
C ALA A 55 -7.76 9.54 -12.43
N ILE A 56 -6.99 8.47 -12.66
CA ILE A 56 -6.36 7.69 -11.60
C ILE A 56 -5.23 8.51 -10.95
N ALA A 57 -4.42 9.24 -11.73
CA ALA A 57 -3.37 10.11 -11.21
C ALA A 57 -3.97 11.28 -10.39
N TRP A 58 -4.96 11.97 -10.93
CA TRP A 58 -5.66 13.06 -10.23
C TRP A 58 -6.30 12.57 -8.92
N ASN A 59 -6.90 11.38 -8.94
CA ASN A 59 -7.47 10.77 -7.75
C ASN A 59 -6.39 10.30 -6.75
N LEU A 60 -5.25 9.80 -7.22
CA LEU A 60 -4.12 9.42 -6.38
C LEU A 60 -3.62 10.64 -5.60
N ASP A 61 -3.36 11.73 -6.33
CA ASP A 61 -2.84 12.98 -5.79
C ASP A 61 -3.86 13.60 -4.82
N HIS A 62 -5.14 13.69 -5.20
CA HIS A 62 -6.17 14.26 -4.33
C HIS A 62 -6.32 13.51 -2.99
N VAL A 63 -6.37 12.18 -3.01
CA VAL A 63 -6.49 11.36 -1.78
C VAL A 63 -5.25 11.53 -0.90
N LEU A 64 -4.06 11.54 -1.51
CA LEU A 64 -2.80 11.66 -0.79
C LEU A 64 -2.63 13.05 -0.17
N LEU A 65 -2.87 14.12 -0.93
CA LEU A 65 -2.76 15.50 -0.43
C LEU A 65 -3.81 15.79 0.63
N ALA A 66 -5.03 15.25 0.51
CA ALA A 66 -6.05 15.38 1.53
C ALA A 66 -5.66 14.68 2.84
N ALA A 67 -5.11 13.46 2.77
CA ALA A 67 -4.61 12.74 3.94
C ALA A 67 -3.41 13.46 4.58
N TYR A 68 -2.46 13.93 3.77
CA TYR A 68 -1.31 14.71 4.23
C TYR A 68 -1.76 16.00 4.92
N LYS A 69 -2.70 16.75 4.32
CA LYS A 69 -3.29 17.95 4.89
C LYS A 69 -3.96 17.69 6.23
N TRP A 70 -4.78 16.64 6.31
CA TRP A 70 -5.44 16.27 7.56
C TRP A 70 -4.42 15.95 8.65
N LEU A 71 -3.38 15.20 8.31
CA LEU A 71 -2.32 14.83 9.24
C LEU A 71 -1.52 16.05 9.70
N ALA A 72 -1.12 16.94 8.78
CA ALA A 72 -0.37 18.16 9.11
C ALA A 72 -1.14 19.07 10.07
N ASN A 73 -2.46 19.16 9.91
CA ASN A 73 -3.32 20.00 10.72
C ASN A 73 -3.74 19.36 12.05
N SER A 74 -3.68 18.02 12.17
CA SER A 74 -4.14 17.30 13.36
C SER A 74 -2.99 16.82 14.26
N TYR A 75 -1.80 16.62 13.71
CA TYR A 75 -0.65 16.07 14.41
C TYR A 75 -0.12 17.04 15.49
N LYS A 76 0.12 16.51 16.68
CA LYS A 76 0.83 17.14 17.79
C LYS A 76 2.17 16.45 18.00
N ASP A 77 3.14 17.19 18.53
CA ASP A 77 4.49 16.67 18.72
C ASP A 77 4.47 15.50 19.72
N GLY A 78 4.96 14.34 19.29
CA GLY A 78 4.93 13.09 20.05
C GLY A 78 3.86 12.10 19.60
N ASP A 79 2.92 12.51 18.73
CA ASP A 79 1.87 11.63 18.23
C ASP A 79 2.44 10.46 17.40
N GLN A 80 1.76 9.32 17.47
CA GLN A 80 2.08 8.13 16.69
C GLN A 80 1.20 8.06 15.44
N ILE A 81 1.82 8.01 14.26
CA ILE A 81 1.10 7.96 12.98
C ILE A 81 0.87 6.50 12.56
N PHE A 82 -0.41 6.11 12.45
CA PHE A 82 -0.83 4.82 11.94
C PHE A 82 -1.49 4.98 10.56
N LEU A 83 -0.99 4.27 9.55
CA LEU A 83 -1.53 4.30 8.19
C LEU A 83 -1.99 2.91 7.76
N PHE A 84 -3.19 2.82 7.19
CA PHE A 84 -3.77 1.57 6.71
C PHE A 84 -4.25 1.68 5.27
N GLY A 85 -4.01 0.64 4.47
CA GLY A 85 -4.45 0.64 3.07
C GLY A 85 -4.60 -0.75 2.48
N PHE A 86 -5.48 -0.88 1.49
CA PHE A 86 -5.67 -2.11 0.74
C PHE A 86 -5.49 -1.83 -0.77
N SER A 87 -4.81 -2.73 -1.48
CA SER A 87 -4.66 -2.67 -2.94
C SER A 87 -3.98 -1.38 -3.41
N ARG A 88 -4.70 -0.51 -4.13
CA ARG A 88 -4.21 0.83 -4.50
C ARG A 88 -4.10 1.78 -3.31
N GLY A 89 -4.97 1.63 -2.31
CA GLY A 89 -4.90 2.37 -1.06
C GLY A 89 -3.65 2.02 -0.26
N ALA A 90 -3.20 0.76 -0.32
CA ALA A 90 -1.93 0.33 0.25
C ALA A 90 -0.74 1.04 -0.41
N TYR A 91 -0.80 1.24 -1.73
CA TYR A 91 0.22 2.00 -2.45
C TYR A 91 0.20 3.48 -2.03
N GLN A 92 -0.98 4.08 -1.92
CA GLN A 92 -1.15 5.47 -1.46
C GLN A 92 -0.53 5.72 -0.08
N VAL A 93 -0.80 4.85 0.90
CA VAL A 93 -0.24 5.04 2.26
C VAL A 93 1.27 4.85 2.30
N ARG A 94 1.83 4.00 1.44
CA ARG A 94 3.29 3.86 1.29
C ARG A 94 3.92 5.12 0.71
N ILE A 95 3.29 5.73 -0.30
CA ILE A 95 3.72 7.03 -0.85
C ILE A 95 3.62 8.11 0.24
N LEU A 96 2.53 8.13 1.02
CA LEU A 96 2.36 9.10 2.10
C LEU A 96 3.47 8.96 3.16
N ALA A 97 3.79 7.73 3.57
CA ALA A 97 4.87 7.47 4.51
C ALA A 97 6.24 7.92 3.98
N ALA A 98 6.53 7.60 2.72
CA ALA A 98 7.75 8.04 2.04
C ALA A 98 7.80 9.58 1.91
N MET A 99 6.69 10.24 1.57
CA MET A 99 6.62 11.70 1.49
C MET A 99 6.93 12.34 2.84
N ILE A 100 6.33 11.85 3.94
CA ILE A 100 6.63 12.33 5.30
C ILE A 100 8.11 12.13 5.62
N HIS A 101 8.71 11.01 5.20
CA HIS A 101 10.12 10.77 5.40
C HIS A 101 11.00 11.77 4.63
N GLU A 102 10.73 11.97 3.34
CA GLU A 102 11.61 12.73 2.46
C GLU A 102 11.46 14.25 2.63
N VAL A 103 10.22 14.76 2.66
CA VAL A 103 9.94 16.21 2.72
C VAL A 103 9.39 16.68 4.08
N GLY A 104 9.16 15.75 5.00
CA GLY A 104 8.63 16.05 6.34
C GLY A 104 7.11 16.22 6.38
N LEU A 105 6.60 16.46 7.58
CA LEU A 105 5.21 16.85 7.82
C LEU A 105 5.15 18.35 8.12
N ILE A 106 4.52 19.15 7.26
CA ILE A 106 4.47 20.60 7.41
C ILE A 106 3.74 21.05 8.70
N LEU A 107 4.08 22.23 9.19
CA LEU A 107 3.35 22.88 10.27
C LEU A 107 1.92 23.28 9.84
N PRO A 108 0.94 23.19 10.75
CA PRO A 108 -0.47 23.48 10.46
C PRO A 108 -0.64 24.90 9.93
N GLY A 109 -1.59 25.07 9.00
CA GLY A 109 -1.87 26.36 8.34
C GLY A 109 -1.01 26.69 7.11
N ASN A 110 0.04 25.92 6.81
CA ASN A 110 0.86 26.10 5.59
C ASN A 110 0.31 25.29 4.39
N ASP A 111 -1.01 25.19 4.26
CA ASP A 111 -1.67 24.31 3.29
C ASP A 111 -1.25 24.59 1.83
N GLU A 112 -0.94 25.84 1.49
CA GLU A 112 -0.46 26.26 0.17
C GLU A 112 0.91 25.65 -0.22
N GLN A 113 1.67 25.16 0.76
CA GLN A 113 2.95 24.49 0.51
C GLN A 113 2.80 22.99 0.21
N ILE A 114 1.61 22.41 0.44
CA ILE A 114 1.37 20.97 0.25
C ILE A 114 1.61 20.51 -1.20
N PRO A 115 1.12 21.23 -2.24
CA PRO A 115 1.40 20.85 -3.62
C PRO A 115 2.91 20.88 -3.92
N PHE A 116 3.61 21.92 -3.47
CA PHE A 116 5.05 22.05 -3.67
C PHE A 116 5.85 20.95 -2.94
N ALA A 117 5.43 20.58 -1.73
CA ALA A 117 6.01 19.46 -0.98
C ALA A 117 5.89 18.15 -1.78
N PHE A 118 4.72 17.91 -2.38
CA PHE A 118 4.47 16.71 -3.17
C PHE A 118 5.26 16.68 -4.49
N GLU A 119 5.35 17.82 -5.19
CA GLU A 119 6.18 17.95 -6.39
C GLU A 119 7.66 17.72 -6.08
N THR A 120 8.16 18.31 -4.99
CA THR A 120 9.53 18.12 -4.50
C THR A 120 9.80 16.65 -4.22
N TYR A 121 8.88 15.98 -3.52
CA TYR A 121 8.97 14.53 -3.27
C TYR A 121 8.96 13.72 -4.58
N CYS A 122 8.07 14.02 -5.53
CA CYS A 122 8.03 13.33 -6.82
C CYS A 122 9.35 13.47 -7.60
N ALA A 123 9.98 14.65 -7.53
CA ALA A 123 11.23 14.95 -8.24
C ALA A 123 12.42 14.10 -7.75
N LEU A 124 12.43 13.68 -6.47
CA LEU A 124 13.47 12.81 -5.91
C LEU A 124 13.56 11.44 -6.60
N GLY A 125 12.54 11.02 -7.36
CA GLY A 125 12.53 9.76 -8.11
C GLY A 125 13.34 9.81 -9.41
N GLY A 126 13.98 10.94 -9.70
CA GLY A 126 14.80 11.13 -10.87
C GLY A 126 15.97 12.08 -10.58
N ASP A 127 15.95 13.21 -11.26
CA ASP A 127 16.95 14.27 -11.31
C ASP A 127 16.66 15.41 -10.31
N GLY A 128 15.76 15.17 -9.36
CA GLY A 128 15.36 16.15 -8.35
C GLY A 128 16.48 16.54 -7.39
N ASN A 129 16.39 17.76 -6.87
CA ASN A 129 17.38 18.33 -5.98
C ASN A 129 17.15 17.88 -4.52
N ARG A 130 18.01 16.99 -4.01
CA ARG A 130 17.96 16.53 -2.62
C ARG A 130 18.11 17.67 -1.61
N GLU A 131 18.95 18.65 -1.91
CA GLU A 131 19.18 19.81 -1.03
C GLU A 131 17.92 20.66 -0.89
N LEU A 132 17.12 20.77 -1.96
CA LEU A 132 15.84 21.48 -1.93
C LEU A 132 14.84 20.77 -1.01
N ALA A 133 14.75 19.43 -1.09
CA ALA A 133 13.90 18.64 -0.20
C ALA A 133 14.32 18.78 1.27
N ASP A 134 15.62 18.70 1.56
CA ASP A 134 16.16 18.86 2.91
C ASP A 134 15.93 20.28 3.44
N MET A 135 16.09 21.30 2.60
CA MET A 135 15.80 22.70 2.96
C MET A 135 14.32 22.94 3.21
N PHE A 136 13.44 22.38 2.36
CA PHE A 136 11.99 22.44 2.55
C PHE A 136 11.60 21.81 3.89
N LYS A 137 12.06 20.58 4.13
CA LYS A 137 11.82 19.83 5.37
C LYS A 137 12.30 20.60 6.60
N LYS A 138 13.49 21.20 6.53
CA LYS A 138 14.04 22.00 7.64
C LYS A 138 13.24 23.28 7.92
N THR A 139 12.65 23.88 6.88
CA THR A 139 12.02 25.21 6.96
C THR A 139 10.55 25.12 7.35
N PHE A 140 9.79 24.21 6.74
CA PHE A 140 8.33 24.18 6.83
C PHE A 140 7.79 23.03 7.67
N SER A 141 8.61 22.01 7.97
CA SER A 141 8.17 20.78 8.60
C SER A 141 8.52 20.68 10.08
N ARG A 142 7.70 19.93 10.79
CA ARG A 142 7.95 19.52 12.18
C ARG A 142 9.21 18.66 12.25
N LYS A 143 9.93 18.79 13.37
CA LYS A 143 11.15 18.00 13.62
C LYS A 143 10.80 16.57 14.00
N ASP A 144 11.61 15.64 13.52
CA ASP A 144 11.63 14.23 13.94
C ASP A 144 10.30 13.46 13.82
N VAL A 145 9.38 13.93 12.96
CA VAL A 145 8.15 13.20 12.65
C VAL A 145 8.48 11.93 11.88
N ARG A 146 7.94 10.80 12.35
CA ARG A 146 8.10 9.49 11.72
C ARG A 146 6.78 8.75 11.71
N VAL A 147 6.61 7.89 10.70
CA VAL A 147 5.45 7.01 10.65
C VAL A 147 5.68 5.84 11.60
N HIS A 148 4.76 5.63 12.53
CA HIS A 148 4.90 4.61 13.56
C HIS A 148 4.48 3.24 13.03
N PHE A 149 3.33 3.16 12.37
CA PHE A 149 2.80 1.91 11.86
C PHE A 149 2.25 2.06 10.44
N VAL A 150 2.59 1.12 9.55
CA VAL A 150 1.96 0.96 8.24
C VAL A 150 1.45 -0.45 8.10
N GLY A 151 0.12 -0.60 8.04
CA GLY A 151 -0.58 -1.87 7.84
C GLY A 151 -1.21 -1.93 6.46
N VAL A 152 -0.74 -2.81 5.59
CA VAL A 152 -1.25 -2.93 4.23
C VAL A 152 -1.73 -4.33 3.88
N TRP A 153 -2.78 -4.39 3.07
CA TRP A 153 -3.25 -5.61 2.42
C TRP A 153 -2.95 -5.54 0.92
N ASP A 154 -2.25 -6.56 0.44
CA ASP A 154 -1.99 -6.90 -0.96
C ASP A 154 -1.75 -5.69 -1.87
N THR A 155 -0.68 -4.94 -1.59
CA THR A 155 -0.33 -3.70 -2.31
C THR A 155 -0.16 -3.94 -3.80
N VAL A 156 -1.04 -3.40 -4.64
CA VAL A 156 -0.91 -3.48 -6.12
C VAL A 156 -0.44 -2.13 -6.65
N SER A 157 0.70 -2.14 -7.35
CA SER A 157 1.21 -0.95 -8.02
C SER A 157 0.22 -0.46 -9.06
N SER A 158 -0.21 0.80 -8.95
CA SER A 158 -0.92 1.47 -10.05
C SER A 158 0.05 2.08 -11.06
N VAL A 159 1.36 2.08 -10.77
CA VAL A 159 2.37 2.83 -11.54
C VAL A 159 2.60 2.25 -12.92
N GLY A 160 2.43 0.94 -13.12
CA GLY A 160 2.61 0.28 -14.41
C GLY A 160 1.70 0.81 -15.54
N PHE A 161 0.68 1.60 -15.22
CA PHE A 161 -0.16 2.33 -16.18
C PHE A 161 0.12 3.85 -16.23
N LEU A 162 0.72 4.44 -15.19
CA LEU A 162 0.57 5.88 -14.91
C LEU A 162 1.85 6.71 -15.00
N ARG A 163 3.03 6.16 -14.67
CA ARG A 163 4.30 6.92 -14.67
C ARG A 163 5.48 6.02 -15.05
N ASN A 164 6.41 6.55 -15.84
CA ASN A 164 7.61 5.83 -16.27
C ASN A 164 8.66 5.65 -15.15
N LYS A 165 8.50 6.32 -14.00
CA LYS A 165 9.40 6.22 -12.85
C LYS A 165 8.60 5.89 -11.58
N PRO A 166 9.08 4.95 -10.74
CA PRO A 166 8.44 4.63 -9.46
C PRO A 166 8.59 5.79 -8.47
N PHE A 167 7.65 5.89 -7.51
CA PHE A 167 7.78 6.86 -6.42
C PHE A 167 8.95 6.49 -5.50
N PRO A 168 9.76 7.48 -5.05
CA PRO A 168 10.91 7.24 -4.17
C PRO A 168 10.51 6.56 -2.87
N SER A 169 11.41 5.73 -2.34
CA SER A 169 11.34 5.22 -0.96
C SER A 169 10.06 4.45 -0.59
N THR A 170 9.22 4.11 -1.57
CA THR A 170 7.99 3.32 -1.37
C THR A 170 8.27 1.86 -1.02
N THR A 171 9.49 1.37 -1.30
CA THR A 171 9.96 0.01 -1.00
C THR A 171 11.01 -0.05 0.11
N THR A 172 11.44 1.09 0.68
CA THR A 172 12.46 1.17 1.75
C THR A 172 11.83 1.42 3.12
N GLY A 173 10.63 0.87 3.37
CA GLY A 173 9.85 1.10 4.60
C GLY A 173 10.65 0.87 5.90
N LYS A 174 11.63 -0.04 5.88
CA LYS A 174 12.59 -0.31 6.97
C LYS A 174 13.31 0.94 7.53
N GLU A 175 13.59 1.91 6.67
CA GLU A 175 14.44 3.05 7.02
C GLU A 175 13.67 4.12 7.80
N HIS A 176 12.37 4.23 7.56
CA HIS A 176 11.57 5.38 8.00
C HIS A 176 10.25 5.04 8.69
N ILE A 177 9.88 3.75 8.75
CA ILE A 177 8.68 3.25 9.41
C ILE A 177 9.10 2.39 10.61
N CYS A 178 8.50 2.63 11.78
CA CYS A 178 8.83 1.83 12.97
C CYS A 178 8.31 0.38 12.84
N PHE A 179 7.07 0.21 12.36
CA PHE A 179 6.44 -1.08 12.13
C PHE A 179 5.73 -1.11 10.77
N PHE A 180 6.20 -1.96 9.86
CA PHE A 180 5.56 -2.24 8.58
C PHE A 180 4.99 -3.66 8.58
N ARG A 181 3.72 -3.79 8.23
CA ARG A 181 2.97 -5.05 8.16
C ARG A 181 2.28 -5.16 6.83
N HIS A 182 2.51 -6.25 6.11
CA HIS A 182 1.91 -6.49 4.80
C HIS A 182 1.31 -7.89 4.74
N ALA A 183 -0.02 -7.95 4.63
CA ALA A 183 -0.76 -9.18 4.34
C ALA A 183 -0.82 -9.40 2.82
N LEU A 184 -0.21 -10.48 2.34
CA LEU A 184 -0.10 -10.83 0.92
C LEU A 184 -1.08 -11.95 0.54
N ALA A 185 -1.69 -11.86 -0.64
CA ALA A 185 -2.56 -12.91 -1.16
C ALA A 185 -1.76 -14.00 -1.87
N LEU A 186 -1.83 -15.23 -1.37
CA LEU A 186 -1.09 -16.36 -1.94
C LEU A 186 -1.70 -16.87 -3.25
N ASP A 187 -3.03 -16.87 -3.36
CA ASP A 187 -3.75 -17.48 -4.49
C ASP A 187 -4.13 -16.46 -5.58
N GLU A 188 -3.59 -15.23 -5.54
CA GLU A 188 -3.83 -14.24 -6.59
C GLU A 188 -3.01 -14.56 -7.86
N ARG A 189 -3.71 -14.94 -8.94
CA ARG A 189 -3.09 -15.39 -10.20
C ARG A 189 -3.13 -14.35 -11.32
N ARG A 190 -3.82 -13.21 -11.14
CA ARG A 190 -3.96 -12.20 -12.20
C ARG A 190 -2.63 -11.48 -12.43
N VAL A 191 -2.14 -11.55 -13.67
CA VAL A 191 -0.82 -11.03 -14.13
C VAL A 191 -0.52 -9.57 -13.78
N LYS A 192 -1.55 -8.73 -13.56
CA LYS A 192 -1.41 -7.29 -13.21
C LYS A 192 -1.61 -6.99 -11.72
N PHE A 193 -1.92 -7.99 -10.90
CA PHE A 193 -2.10 -7.87 -9.44
C PHE A 193 -0.88 -8.41 -8.69
N LEU A 194 0.31 -8.36 -9.28
CA LEU A 194 1.53 -8.72 -8.57
C LEU A 194 1.77 -7.70 -7.45
N PRO A 195 1.88 -8.14 -6.19
CA PRO A 195 2.06 -7.21 -5.11
C PRO A 195 3.45 -6.59 -5.12
N GLU A 196 3.55 -5.33 -4.70
CA GLU A 196 4.84 -4.69 -4.45
C GLU A 196 5.41 -5.16 -3.10
N TYR A 197 6.54 -5.85 -3.14
CA TYR A 197 7.24 -6.27 -1.93
C TYR A 197 8.13 -5.14 -1.39
N VAL A 198 8.27 -5.08 -0.07
CA VAL A 198 9.32 -4.30 0.61
C VAL A 198 10.57 -5.17 0.79
N TYR A 199 10.42 -6.48 0.98
CA TYR A 199 11.54 -7.38 1.25
C TYR A 199 11.44 -8.71 0.49
N GLY A 200 10.98 -8.65 -0.76
CA GLY A 200 10.82 -9.84 -1.61
C GLY A 200 9.86 -10.90 -1.05
N GLY A 201 8.97 -10.53 -0.12
CA GLY A 201 8.05 -11.44 0.55
C GLY A 201 8.66 -12.17 1.77
N GLN A 202 9.80 -11.72 2.29
CA GLN A 202 10.47 -12.29 3.46
C GLN A 202 10.25 -11.43 4.72
N THR A 203 10.40 -12.06 5.89
CA THR A 203 10.36 -11.37 7.19
C THR A 203 11.79 -11.18 7.72
N GLU A 204 12.16 -9.97 8.12
CA GLU A 204 13.54 -9.64 8.56
C GLU A 204 13.90 -10.35 9.88
N SER A 205 12.92 -10.58 10.77
CA SER A 205 12.96 -11.48 11.95
C SER A 205 11.60 -11.45 12.68
N ALA A 206 11.37 -12.32 13.68
CA ALA A 206 10.13 -12.33 14.48
C ALA A 206 9.83 -10.98 15.18
N TYR A 207 10.88 -10.17 15.42
CA TYR A 207 10.83 -8.84 16.03
C TYR A 207 11.21 -7.72 15.04
N GLY A 208 11.25 -8.03 13.74
CA GLY A 208 11.67 -7.10 12.70
C GLY A 208 10.70 -5.93 12.54
N LYS A 209 11.24 -4.78 12.09
CA LYS A 209 10.44 -3.61 11.72
C LYS A 209 9.47 -3.96 10.61
N VAL A 210 9.86 -4.83 9.67
CA VAL A 210 9.06 -5.26 8.52
C VAL A 210 8.60 -6.72 8.69
N LYS A 211 7.30 -6.98 8.54
CA LYS A 211 6.73 -8.34 8.40
C LYS A 211 5.83 -8.42 7.17
N GLU A 212 6.17 -9.31 6.24
CA GLU A 212 5.36 -9.68 5.08
C GLU A 212 4.82 -11.10 5.33
N VAL A 213 3.51 -11.27 5.39
CA VAL A 213 2.85 -12.54 5.75
C VAL A 213 1.87 -12.94 4.65
N TRP A 214 2.02 -14.18 4.17
CA TRP A 214 1.18 -14.75 3.13
C TRP A 214 -0.06 -15.40 3.73
N PHE A 215 -1.22 -15.03 3.22
CA PHE A 215 -2.51 -15.60 3.58
C PHE A 215 -3.10 -16.36 2.39
N ALA A 216 -3.73 -17.50 2.68
CA ALA A 216 -4.50 -18.23 1.67
C ALA A 216 -5.68 -17.38 1.18
N GLY A 217 -5.98 -17.46 -0.11
CA GLY A 217 -7.02 -16.69 -0.78
C GLY A 217 -6.49 -15.71 -1.84
N SER A 218 -7.42 -15.19 -2.62
CA SER A 218 -7.19 -14.16 -3.65
C SER A 218 -7.10 -12.75 -3.05
N HIS A 219 -6.79 -11.75 -3.88
CA HIS A 219 -6.63 -10.34 -3.49
C HIS A 219 -7.75 -9.81 -2.58
N SER A 220 -9.00 -10.14 -2.91
CA SER A 220 -10.19 -9.67 -2.17
C SER A 220 -10.61 -10.64 -1.06
N ASP A 221 -10.05 -11.85 -0.99
CA ASP A 221 -10.21 -12.74 0.17
C ASP A 221 -9.31 -12.23 1.33
N VAL A 222 -8.09 -11.79 0.99
CA VAL A 222 -7.16 -11.19 1.95
C VAL A 222 -7.49 -9.73 2.25
N GLY A 223 -7.90 -8.94 1.27
CA GLY A 223 -8.28 -7.53 1.50
C GLY A 223 -9.70 -7.29 1.97
N GLY A 224 -10.56 -8.30 1.88
CA GLY A 224 -12.01 -8.16 2.02
C GLY A 224 -12.67 -7.62 0.74
N GLY A 225 -14.01 -7.57 0.76
CA GLY A 225 -14.82 -7.08 -0.36
C GLY A 225 -15.29 -8.17 -1.35
N ASN A 226 -15.04 -9.46 -1.11
CA ASN A 226 -15.60 -10.57 -1.89
C ASN A 226 -16.91 -11.13 -1.32
N THR A 227 -17.14 -10.98 -0.01
CA THR A 227 -18.30 -11.52 0.68
C THR A 227 -19.14 -10.39 1.27
N PRO A 228 -20.47 -10.59 1.41
CA PRO A 228 -21.30 -9.66 2.13
C PRO A 228 -20.77 -9.48 3.56
N ASN A 229 -20.45 -8.24 3.92
CA ASN A 229 -19.90 -7.86 5.22
C ASN A 229 -20.55 -6.56 5.67
N VAL A 230 -21.87 -6.59 5.80
CA VAL A 230 -22.69 -5.44 6.19
C VAL A 230 -22.50 -5.13 7.68
N ASP A 231 -22.35 -6.17 8.49
CA ASP A 231 -22.30 -6.04 9.95
C ASP A 231 -20.90 -5.74 10.50
N LEU A 232 -19.85 -5.78 9.66
CA LEU A 232 -18.45 -5.48 10.02
C LEU A 232 -17.91 -6.38 11.16
N ARG A 233 -18.28 -7.67 11.10
CA ARG A 233 -17.94 -8.69 12.10
C ARG A 233 -17.30 -9.93 11.47
N SER A 234 -16.54 -9.73 10.38
CA SER A 234 -15.97 -10.83 9.63
C SER A 234 -14.87 -11.54 10.45
N GLY A 235 -14.87 -12.87 10.42
CA GLY A 235 -13.78 -13.67 10.96
C GLY A 235 -12.53 -13.71 10.08
N ASN A 236 -12.27 -12.67 9.27
CA ASN A 236 -11.18 -12.68 8.31
C ASN A 236 -9.81 -12.78 9.01
N ILE A 237 -9.09 -13.87 8.77
CA ILE A 237 -7.83 -14.18 9.45
C ILE A 237 -6.78 -13.07 9.24
N SER A 238 -6.72 -12.50 8.03
CA SER A 238 -5.76 -11.44 7.73
C SER A 238 -6.10 -10.11 8.44
N LEU A 239 -7.38 -9.83 8.65
CA LEU A 239 -7.83 -8.69 9.45
C LEU A 239 -7.47 -8.89 10.92
N LEU A 240 -7.75 -10.07 11.48
CA LEU A 240 -7.43 -10.39 12.88
C LEU A 240 -5.92 -10.32 13.14
N TRP A 241 -5.10 -10.81 12.20
CA TRP A 241 -3.66 -10.66 12.28
C TRP A 241 -3.22 -9.19 12.27
N MET A 242 -3.70 -8.40 11.31
CA MET A 242 -3.34 -6.98 11.22
C MET A 242 -3.77 -6.20 12.47
N ARG A 243 -4.98 -6.48 12.95
CA ARG A 243 -5.54 -5.91 14.17
C ARG A 243 -4.62 -6.18 15.36
N LYS A 244 -4.21 -7.44 15.55
CA LYS A 244 -3.29 -7.83 16.63
C LYS A 244 -1.94 -7.13 16.52
N GLU A 245 -1.37 -7.05 15.32
CA GLU A 245 -0.08 -6.36 15.14
C GLU A 245 -0.18 -4.85 15.40
N ALA A 246 -1.31 -4.21 15.06
CA ALA A 246 -1.55 -2.80 15.33
C ALA A 246 -1.80 -2.53 16.83
N ASP A 247 -2.57 -3.40 17.49
CA ASP A 247 -2.80 -3.38 18.95
C ASP A 247 -1.48 -3.48 19.72
N MET A 248 -0.64 -4.45 19.35
CA MET A 248 0.70 -4.61 19.94
C MET A 248 1.63 -3.42 19.68
N ALA A 249 1.35 -2.61 18.66
CA ALA A 249 2.09 -1.39 18.35
C ALA A 249 1.52 -0.14 19.04
N GLY A 250 0.39 -0.25 19.75
CA GLY A 250 -0.21 0.81 20.56
C GLY A 250 -1.50 1.42 19.99
N LEU A 251 -2.12 0.83 18.95
CA LEU A 251 -3.41 1.29 18.46
C LEU A 251 -4.55 0.86 19.39
N GLU A 252 -5.35 1.79 19.90
CA GLU A 252 -6.50 1.45 20.75
C GLU A 252 -7.69 0.98 19.90
N LEU A 253 -8.14 -0.25 20.17
CA LEU A 253 -9.23 -0.90 19.44
C LEU A 253 -10.37 -1.27 20.40
N GLU A 254 -11.60 -1.18 19.93
CA GLU A 254 -12.79 -1.72 20.61
C GLU A 254 -12.76 -3.25 20.59
N GLU A 255 -13.27 -3.89 21.64
CA GLU A 255 -13.38 -5.35 21.69
C GLU A 255 -14.20 -5.86 20.50
N PRO A 256 -13.72 -6.86 19.74
CA PRO A 256 -14.43 -7.27 18.54
C PRO A 256 -15.59 -8.20 18.89
N GLU A 257 -16.79 -7.84 18.48
CA GLU A 257 -17.90 -8.82 18.40
C GLU A 257 -17.76 -9.68 17.14
N ILE A 258 -16.80 -10.62 17.14
CA ILE A 258 -16.57 -11.51 16.00
C ILE A 258 -17.69 -12.54 15.90
N THR A 259 -18.35 -12.61 14.75
CA THR A 259 -19.28 -13.71 14.47
C THR A 259 -18.54 -14.79 13.69
N TRP A 260 -18.07 -15.82 14.38
CA TRP A 260 -17.42 -16.97 13.74
C TRP A 260 -18.44 -17.80 12.98
N LEU A 261 -18.51 -17.64 11.65
CA LEU A 261 -19.34 -18.50 10.82
C LEU A 261 -18.51 -19.67 10.33
N MET A 262 -19.03 -20.90 10.46
CA MET A 262 -18.37 -22.11 9.92
C MET A 262 -18.01 -21.99 8.43
N LYS A 263 -18.77 -21.20 7.67
CA LYS A 263 -18.47 -20.88 6.26
C LYS A 263 -17.15 -20.13 6.08
N ASP A 264 -16.72 -19.34 7.06
CA ASP A 264 -15.49 -18.54 7.00
C ASP A 264 -14.25 -19.44 7.18
N LEU A 265 -14.39 -20.55 7.92
CA LEU A 265 -13.38 -21.60 8.05
C LEU A 265 -13.32 -22.52 6.82
N ASN A 266 -14.44 -22.63 6.09
CA ASN A 266 -14.59 -23.49 4.91
C ASN A 266 -14.41 -22.74 3.58
N ASN A 267 -13.99 -21.47 3.61
CA ASN A 267 -13.83 -20.65 2.42
C ASN A 267 -12.71 -21.23 1.54
N THR A 268 -13.12 -21.92 0.49
CA THR A 268 -12.27 -22.20 -0.67
C THR A 268 -11.95 -20.88 -1.36
N SER A 269 -10.68 -20.65 -1.71
CA SER A 269 -10.20 -19.48 -2.45
C SER A 269 -11.17 -19.15 -3.61
N VAL A 270 -11.66 -17.91 -3.68
CA VAL A 270 -12.49 -17.49 -4.82
C VAL A 270 -11.58 -17.44 -6.05
N GLU A 271 -11.97 -18.12 -7.13
CA GLU A 271 -11.18 -18.17 -8.35
C GLU A 271 -11.03 -16.76 -8.94
N SER A 272 -9.80 -16.21 -8.91
CA SER A 272 -9.55 -14.84 -9.37
C SER A 272 -9.49 -14.72 -10.90
N LEU A 273 -9.28 -15.82 -11.61
CA LEU A 273 -9.23 -15.92 -13.07
C LEU A 273 -10.61 -16.28 -13.65
N THR A 274 -11.49 -15.30 -13.76
CA THR A 274 -12.81 -15.49 -14.39
C THR A 274 -12.99 -14.65 -15.66
N GLY A 275 -13.68 -15.20 -16.65
CA GLY A 275 -14.11 -14.50 -17.86
C GLY A 275 -12.97 -13.86 -18.67
N LEU A 276 -13.02 -12.55 -18.87
CA LEU A 276 -12.07 -11.80 -19.70
C LEU A 276 -10.63 -11.84 -19.17
N TRP A 277 -10.41 -12.21 -17.90
CA TRP A 277 -9.06 -12.33 -17.33
C TRP A 277 -8.27 -13.49 -17.95
N TRP A 278 -8.92 -14.56 -18.40
CA TRP A 278 -8.29 -15.62 -19.18
C TRP A 278 -7.70 -15.11 -20.49
N LEU A 279 -8.41 -14.19 -21.16
CA LEU A 279 -7.90 -13.58 -22.40
C LEU A 279 -6.66 -12.72 -22.12
N ALA A 280 -6.62 -12.03 -20.98
CA ALA A 280 -5.47 -11.21 -20.59
C ALA A 280 -4.21 -12.05 -20.27
N GLU A 281 -4.37 -13.32 -19.91
CA GLU A 281 -3.25 -14.25 -19.67
C GLU A 281 -2.63 -14.78 -20.97
N VAL A 282 -3.43 -14.93 -22.03
CA VAL A 282 -2.97 -15.36 -23.36
C VAL A 282 -2.21 -14.26 -24.11
N PHE A 283 -2.48 -12.98 -23.80
CA PHE A 283 -1.70 -11.87 -24.35
C PHE A 283 -0.29 -11.84 -23.73
N PRO A 284 0.78 -11.63 -24.51
CA PRO A 284 2.16 -11.59 -24.03
C PRO A 284 2.42 -10.28 -23.26
N LEU A 285 1.79 -10.13 -22.11
CA LEU A 285 2.04 -9.06 -21.16
C LEU A 285 3.29 -9.44 -20.36
N LYS A 286 4.32 -8.59 -20.43
CA LYS A 286 5.55 -8.78 -19.66
C LYS A 286 5.18 -8.82 -18.17
N ARG A 287 5.39 -9.97 -17.53
CA ARG A 287 5.36 -10.07 -16.06
C ARG A 287 6.50 -9.22 -15.50
N LEU A 288 6.20 -8.39 -14.50
CA LEU A 288 7.23 -7.73 -13.71
C LEU A 288 8.03 -8.82 -13.00
N LYS A 289 9.28 -9.00 -13.40
CA LYS A 289 10.22 -9.92 -12.76
C LYS A 289 10.98 -9.12 -11.71
N TYR A 290 10.67 -9.34 -10.43
CA TYR A 290 11.47 -8.79 -9.34
C TYR A 290 12.63 -9.74 -9.06
N HIS A 291 13.86 -9.23 -9.02
CA HIS A 291 15.01 -9.98 -8.55
C HIS A 291 15.14 -9.75 -7.04
N CYS A 292 15.15 -10.83 -6.27
CA CYS A 292 15.58 -10.78 -4.88
C CYS A 292 17.05 -10.31 -4.88
N PRO A 293 17.41 -9.23 -4.18
CA PRO A 293 18.82 -8.92 -3.98
C PRO A 293 19.47 -10.11 -3.28
N ALA A 294 20.57 -10.61 -3.84
CA ALA A 294 21.36 -11.63 -3.15
C ALA A 294 21.83 -11.06 -1.81
N PRO A 295 21.83 -11.84 -0.72
CA PRO A 295 22.33 -11.38 0.57
C PRO A 295 23.80 -10.95 0.40
N GLN A 296 24.08 -9.67 0.65
CA GLN A 296 25.43 -9.15 0.72
C GLN A 296 26.08 -9.69 1.99
N GLY A 297 26.85 -10.77 1.86
CA GLY A 297 27.54 -11.37 3.00
C GLY A 297 28.10 -12.77 2.76
N SER A 298 29.00 -12.91 1.79
CA SER A 298 30.06 -13.93 1.86
C SER A 298 31.24 -13.49 0.99
N MET A 299 32.18 -12.75 1.56
CA MET A 299 33.57 -12.92 1.15
C MET A 299 34.03 -14.24 1.77
N ASP A 300 34.45 -15.20 0.96
CA ASP A 300 35.78 -15.79 1.05
C ASP A 300 36.02 -16.74 -0.13
N GLY A 301 37.21 -16.62 -0.70
CA GLY A 301 37.57 -17.14 -2.00
C GLY A 301 37.64 -18.65 -2.08
N LEU A 302 37.24 -19.18 -3.24
CA LEU A 302 37.71 -20.46 -3.75
C LEU A 302 38.04 -20.28 -5.23
N SER A 303 39.35 -20.23 -5.48
CA SER A 303 40.00 -20.28 -6.78
C SER A 303 39.46 -21.44 -7.63
N ALA A 304 39.03 -21.12 -8.85
CA ALA A 304 38.63 -22.09 -9.85
C ALA A 304 39.82 -23.01 -10.23
N VAL A 305 39.70 -24.29 -9.89
CA VAL A 305 40.57 -25.35 -10.42
C VAL A 305 40.10 -25.65 -11.85
N LYS A 306 40.97 -25.44 -12.84
CA LYS A 306 40.74 -25.81 -14.25
C LYS A 306 40.60 -27.34 -14.40
N PRO A 307 39.70 -27.83 -15.26
CA PRO A 307 39.66 -29.25 -15.60
C PRO A 307 40.84 -29.62 -16.53
N ARG A 308 41.55 -30.70 -16.17
CA ARG A 308 42.54 -31.36 -17.03
C ARG A 308 41.83 -32.09 -18.16
N GLN A 309 42.33 -31.89 -19.38
CA GLN A 309 42.04 -32.74 -20.54
C GLN A 309 42.67 -34.12 -20.34
N THR A 310 41.89 -35.17 -20.56
CA THR A 310 42.26 -36.41 -21.25
C THR A 310 41.01 -36.98 -21.88
#